data_AF-K1SLI7-F1
#
_entry.id   AF-K1SLI7-F1
#
_cell.length_a   1.000
_cell.length_b   1.000
_cell.length_c   1.000
_cell.angle_alpha   90.00
_cell.angle_beta   90.00
_cell.angle_gamma   90.00
#
_symmetry.space_group_name_H-M   'P 1'
#
loop_
_entity.id
_entity.type
_entity.pdbx_description
1 polymer ?
#
loop_
_entity_poly.entity_id
_entity_poly.type
_entity_poly.pdbx_seq_one_letter_code
_entity_poly.pdbx_strand_id
1 'polypeptide(L)' 'KYVEDIYPVVVGDTWLKDTKLVINVIPGMAECDECNELFHVIEHEGYCPNCGSFEKTILSGKDFLIREIHIPEG' A
#
# COMPACT_ATOMS: atom_id res chain seq x y z
N LYS A 1 -5.25 -6.76 -5.26
CA LYS A 1 -5.13 -7.93 -6.15
C LYS A 1 -4.93 -7.56 -7.62
N TYR A 2 -5.60 -6.53 -8.16
CA TYR A 2 -5.43 -6.10 -9.57
C TYR A 2 -3.98 -6.11 -10.11
N VAL A 3 -3.02 -5.46 -9.43
CA VAL A 3 -1.64 -5.38 -9.93
C VAL A 3 -0.93 -6.75 -9.97
N GLU A 4 -1.13 -7.60 -8.96
CA GLU A 4 -0.55 -8.95 -8.90
C GLU A 4 -1.11 -9.83 -10.02
N ASP A 5 -2.41 -9.69 -10.28
CA ASP A 5 -3.13 -10.50 -11.27
C ASP A 5 -2.69 -10.14 -12.70
N ILE A 6 -2.44 -8.86 -12.99
CA ILE A 6 -2.07 -8.40 -14.34
C ILE A 6 -0.57 -8.47 -14.61
N TYR A 7 0.30 -8.45 -13.58
CA TYR A 7 1.75 -8.35 -13.78
C TYR A 7 2.30 -9.43 -14.71
N PRO A 8 1.98 -10.75 -14.55
CA PRO A 8 2.48 -11.81 -15.44
C PRO A 8 2.06 -11.61 -16.90
N VAL A 9 0.87 -11.07 -17.13
CA VAL A 9 0.36 -10.80 -18.48
C VAL A 9 1.13 -9.65 -19.13
N VAL A 10 1.39 -8.58 -18.37
CA VAL A 10 2.08 -7.38 -18.88
C VAL A 10 3.56 -7.67 -19.20
N VAL A 11 4.23 -8.53 -18.42
CA VAL A 11 5.65 -8.85 -18.66
C VAL A 11 5.90 -9.96 -19.66
N GLY A 12 4.89 -10.74 -20.05
CA GLY A 12 5.05 -12.00 -20.79
C GLY A 12 5.83 -11.89 -22.10
N ASP A 13 5.65 -10.79 -22.84
CA ASP A 13 6.34 -10.54 -24.12
C ASP A 13 7.58 -9.62 -23.98
N THR A 14 8.09 -9.45 -22.75
CA THR A 14 9.24 -8.60 -22.45
C THR A 14 10.42 -9.42 -21.96
N TRP A 15 11.58 -8.78 -21.84
CA TRP A 15 12.77 -9.37 -21.21
C TRP A 15 12.60 -9.60 -19.69
N LEU A 16 11.48 -9.13 -19.11
CA LEU A 16 11.12 -9.32 -17.70
C LEU A 16 10.17 -10.51 -17.49
N LYS A 17 9.86 -11.31 -18.52
CA LYS A 17 8.89 -12.43 -18.43
C LYS A 17 9.17 -13.43 -17.29
N ASP A 18 10.43 -13.55 -16.89
CA ASP A 18 10.88 -14.48 -15.84
C ASP A 18 11.04 -13.80 -14.46
N THR A 19 10.66 -12.52 -14.32
CA THR A 19 10.69 -11.82 -13.04
C THR A 19 9.47 -12.16 -12.18
N LYS A 20 9.62 -11.98 -10.86
CA LYS A 20 8.55 -12.13 -9.88
C LYS A 20 8.25 -10.79 -9.23
N LEU A 21 6.99 -10.36 -9.25
CA LEU A 21 6.52 -9.25 -8.43
C LEU A 21 6.27 -9.73 -6.99
N VAL A 22 6.81 -9.01 -6.02
CA VAL A 22 6.55 -9.21 -4.60
C VAL A 22 5.98 -7.91 -4.04
N ILE A 23 4.72 -7.93 -3.58
CA ILE A 23 4.07 -6.77 -2.98
C ILE A 23 4.20 -6.82 -1.47
N ASN A 24 4.75 -5.76 -0.89
CA ASN A 24 4.71 -5.52 0.55
C ASN A 24 3.61 -4.50 0.84
N VAL A 25 2.50 -4.94 1.45
CA VAL A 25 1.35 -4.08 1.76
C VAL A 25 1.62 -3.33 3.06
N ILE A 26 1.65 -1.99 2.98
CA ILE A 26 1.77 -1.13 4.15
C ILE A 26 0.37 -0.66 4.56
N PRO A 27 -0.06 -0.83 5.82
CA PRO A 27 -1.37 -0.40 6.27
C PRO A 27 -1.53 1.13 6.15
N GLY A 28 -2.75 1.55 5.82
CA GLY A 28 -3.13 2.96 5.80
C GLY A 28 -3.40 3.45 7.23
N MET A 29 -2.41 4.13 7.82
CA MET A 29 -2.54 4.74 9.15
C MET A 29 -2.84 6.24 9.03
N ALA A 30 -3.62 6.76 9.95
CA ALA A 30 -3.86 8.18 10.09
C ALA A 30 -3.83 8.63 11.54
N GLU A 31 -3.54 9.91 11.75
CA GLU A 31 -3.77 10.63 12.99
C GLU A 31 -5.04 11.47 12.84
N CYS A 32 -5.94 11.42 13.82
CA CYS A 32 -7.12 12.27 13.84
C CYS A 32 -6.72 13.71 14.18
N ASP A 33 -7.14 14.67 13.37
CA ASP A 33 -6.77 16.07 13.55
C ASP A 33 -7.50 16.73 14.74
N GLU A 34 -8.56 16.10 15.26
CA GLU A 34 -9.37 16.62 16.39
C GLU A 34 -8.95 16.08 17.76
N CYS A 35 -8.51 14.82 17.83
CA CYS A 35 -8.21 14.17 19.11
C CYS A 35 -6.86 13.42 19.15
N ASN A 36 -6.06 13.51 18.09
CA ASN A 36 -4.74 12.92 17.95
C ASN A 36 -4.68 11.37 18.06
N GLU A 37 -5.83 10.70 17.96
CA GLU A 37 -5.87 9.23 17.93
C GLU A 37 -5.23 8.70 16.63
N LEU A 38 -4.38 7.68 16.77
CA LEU A 38 -3.82 6.95 15.63
C LEU A 38 -4.71 5.77 15.27
N PHE A 39 -5.11 5.64 14.01
CA PHE A 39 -6.05 4.59 13.60
C PHE A 39 -5.83 4.07 12.19
N HIS A 40 -6.33 2.85 11.95
CA HIS A 40 -6.36 2.21 10.64
C HIS A 40 -7.51 2.80 9.81
N VAL A 41 -7.17 3.49 8.72
CA VAL A 41 -8.13 4.26 7.92
C VAL A 41 -9.17 3.35 7.26
N ILE A 42 -8.74 2.21 6.73
CA ILE A 42 -9.63 1.29 6.01
C ILE A 42 -10.57 0.57 6.97
N GLU A 43 -10.06 0.13 8.13
CA GLU A 43 -10.82 -0.63 9.12
C GLU A 43 -11.96 0.19 9.74
N HIS A 44 -11.77 1.51 9.85
CA HIS A 44 -12.77 2.42 10.40
C HIS A 44 -13.44 3.30 9.32
N GLU A 45 -13.36 2.92 8.05
CA GLU A 45 -13.99 3.64 6.92
C GLU A 45 -13.64 5.13 6.88
N GLY A 46 -12.47 5.50 7.38
CA GLY A 46 -11.97 6.86 7.45
C GLY A 46 -12.42 7.69 8.65
N TYR A 47 -13.23 7.16 9.56
CA TYR A 47 -13.67 7.84 10.77
C TYR A 47 -12.78 7.48 11.97
N CYS A 48 -12.43 8.46 12.78
CA CYS A 48 -11.70 8.22 14.02
C CYS A 48 -12.56 7.38 14.98
N PRO A 49 -12.08 6.22 15.48
CA PRO A 49 -12.84 5.37 16.38
C PRO A 49 -13.05 5.99 17.77
N ASN A 50 -12.24 6.98 18.14
CA ASN A 50 -12.32 7.63 19.46
C ASN A 50 -13.33 8.77 19.49
N CYS A 51 -13.29 9.69 18.52
CA CYS A 51 -14.15 10.89 18.53
C CYS A 51 -15.19 10.95 17.41
N GLY A 52 -15.14 10.03 16.43
CA GLY A 52 -16.03 10.01 15.28
C GLY A 52 -15.74 11.07 14.20
N SER A 53 -14.68 11.87 14.34
CA SER A 53 -14.29 12.84 13.31
C SER A 53 -13.79 12.14 12.04
N PHE A 54 -14.03 12.76 10.88
CA PHE A 54 -13.48 12.32 9.59
C PHE A 54 -12.16 13.03 9.26
N GLU A 55 -11.89 14.19 9.88
CA GLU A 55 -10.67 14.97 9.65
C GLU A 55 -9.45 14.23 10.22
N LYS A 56 -8.44 14.06 9.36
CA LYS A 56 -7.29 13.20 9.63
C LYS A 56 -6.13 13.51 8.70
N THR A 57 -4.92 13.32 9.22
CA THR A 57 -3.68 13.31 8.46
C THR A 57 -3.23 11.88 8.18
N ILE A 58 -3.13 11.50 6.89
CA ILE A 58 -2.65 10.17 6.48
C ILE A 58 -1.13 10.07 6.66
N LEU A 59 -0.69 9.10 7.46
CA LEU A 59 0.71 8.89 7.82
C LEU A 59 1.39 7.81 6.96
N SER A 60 0.66 6.78 6.53
CA SER A 60 1.21 5.67 5.74
C SER A 60 0.20 5.06 4.77
N GLY A 61 0.67 4.17 3.88
CA GLY A 61 -0.20 3.38 2.99
C GLY A 61 -0.74 4.11 1.77
N LYS A 62 -0.24 5.33 1.47
CA LYS A 62 -0.67 6.14 0.31
C LYS A 62 0.19 5.95 -0.95
N ASP A 63 1.42 5.48 -0.77
CA ASP A 63 2.42 5.43 -1.85
C ASP A 63 2.54 4.03 -2.46
N PHE A 64 2.82 3.98 -3.76
CA PHE A 64 3.18 2.77 -4.49
C PHE A 64 4.59 2.93 -5.07
N LEU A 65 5.59 2.40 -4.35
CA LEU A 65 7.01 2.60 -4.64
C LEU A 65 7.73 1.26 -4.85
N ILE A 66 8.67 1.24 -5.80
CA ILE A 66 9.62 0.12 -5.94
C ILE A 66 10.63 0.24 -4.80
N ARG A 67 10.69 -0.77 -3.94
CA ARG A 67 11.64 -0.82 -2.83
C ARG A 67 12.99 -1.38 -3.24
N GLU A 68 12.99 -2.52 -3.92
CA GLU A 68 14.19 -3.27 -4.27
C GLU A 68 14.02 -3.97 -5.62
N ILE A 69 15.12 -4.19 -6.32
CA ILE A 69 15.21 -5.02 -7.53
C ILE A 69 16.31 -6.04 -7.27
N HIS A 70 15.96 -7.32 -7.29
CA HIS A 70 16.91 -8.40 -7.10
C HIS A 70 17.35 -8.94 -8.47
N ILE A 71 18.65 -8.92 -8.73
CA ILE A 71 19.25 -9.45 -9.95
C ILE A 71 19.92 -10.78 -9.58
N PRO A 72 19.62 -11.90 -10.25
CA PRO A 72 20.29 -13.17 -9.98
C PRO A 72 21.80 -13.05 -10.23
N GLU A 73 22.62 -13.59 -9.34
CA GLU A 73 24.04 -13.79 -9.61
C GLU A 73 24.21 -14.97 -10.59
N GLY A 74 25.09 -14.79 -11.58
CA GLY A 74 25.36 -15.77 -12.63
C GLY A 74 26.48 -16.75 -12.30
#